data_AF-A0A3B0P2J0-F1
#
_entry.id   AF-A0A3B0P2J0-F1
#
_cell.length_a   1.000
_cell.length_b   1.000
_cell.length_c   1.000
_cell.angle_alpha   90.00
_cell.angle_beta   90.00
_cell.angle_gamma   90.00
#
_symmetry.space_group_name_H-M   'P 1'
#
loop_
_entity.id
_entity.type
_entity.pdbx_description
1 polymer ?
#
loop_
_entity_poly.entity_id
_entity_poly.type
_entity_poly.pdbx_seq_one_letter_code
_entity_poly.pdbx_strand_id
1 'polypeptide(L)'
;MPDKKCPKCNELLTKDGHNIPFETFLGFEANKVPDIDLNFSGEYQPIIHNLVKELFGEDHSFRAGTISKIALKTAFGFCEKYMHEVRSSEIPW
;
A
#
# COMPACT_ATOMS: atom_id res chain seq x y z
N MET A 1 10.72 -9.00 -27.77
CA MET A 1 11.58 -9.00 -28.97
C MET A 1 12.36 -10.31 -29.07
N PRO A 2 12.74 -10.77 -30.28
CA PRO A 2 13.63 -11.92 -30.45
C PRO A 2 15.03 -11.64 -29.87
N ASP A 3 15.79 -12.69 -29.58
CA ASP A 3 17.18 -12.59 -29.16
C ASP A 3 18.06 -11.96 -30.25
N LYS A 4 19.02 -11.12 -29.85
CA LYS A 4 19.91 -10.43 -30.78
C LYS A 4 21.28 -10.19 -30.15
N LYS A 5 22.34 -10.29 -30.95
CA LYS A 5 23.70 -9.91 -30.54
C LYS A 5 23.94 -8.42 -30.77
N CYS A 6 24.67 -7.79 -29.86
CA CYS A 6 25.09 -6.41 -29.97
C CYS A 6 25.99 -6.21 -31.20
N PRO A 7 25.71 -5.25 -32.09
CA PRO A 7 26.52 -5.05 -33.30
C PRO A 7 27.93 -4.51 -33.03
N LYS A 8 28.23 -4.06 -31.80
CA LYS A 8 29.54 -3.52 -31.41
C LYS A 8 30.43 -4.53 -30.69
N CYS A 9 29.88 -5.27 -29.73
CA CYS A 9 30.65 -6.20 -28.88
C CYS A 9 30.24 -7.68 -29.06
N ASN A 10 29.21 -7.98 -29.85
CA ASN A 10 28.71 -9.33 -30.13
C ASN A 10 28.15 -10.10 -28.91
N GLU A 11 27.98 -9.45 -27.77
CA GLU A 11 27.30 -10.00 -26.59
C GLU A 11 25.77 -10.05 -26.78
N LEU A 12 25.09 -10.95 -26.08
CA LEU A 12 23.63 -11.08 -26.15
C LEU A 12 22.98 -9.85 -25.50
N LEU A 13 22.05 -9.20 -26.22
CA LEU A 13 21.34 -8.03 -25.70
C LEU A 13 20.29 -8.45 -24.65
N THR A 14 20.16 -7.63 -23.61
CA THR A 14 19.02 -7.70 -22.70
C THR A 14 17.77 -7.14 -23.38
N LYS A 15 16.60 -7.65 -22.96
CA LYS A 15 15.31 -7.19 -23.46
C LYS A 15 14.61 -6.48 -22.31
N ASP A 16 14.17 -5.26 -22.58
CA ASP A 16 13.41 -4.47 -21.63
C ASP A 16 12.55 -3.47 -22.41
N GLY A 17 11.64 -2.79 -21.73
CA GLY A 17 10.71 -1.84 -22.31
C GLY A 17 9.27 -2.35 -22.28
N HIS A 18 8.45 -1.70 -21.46
CA HIS A 18 7.05 -2.06 -21.25
C HIS A 18 6.07 -1.05 -21.87
N ASN A 19 6.58 -0.02 -22.55
CA ASN A 19 5.78 1.04 -23.16
C ASN A 19 4.77 1.68 -22.18
N ILE A 20 5.21 1.92 -20.93
CA ILE A 20 4.38 2.53 -19.89
C ILE A 20 4.44 4.06 -20.07
N PRO A 21 3.30 4.74 -20.27
CA PRO A 21 3.28 6.18 -20.45
C PRO A 21 3.56 6.89 -19.12
N PHE A 22 4.44 7.89 -19.14
CA PHE A 22 4.88 8.63 -17.97
C PHE A 22 3.73 9.40 -17.30
N GLU A 23 2.76 9.84 -18.09
CA GLU A 23 1.57 10.58 -17.68
C GLU A 23 0.66 9.74 -16.78
N THR A 24 0.84 8.41 -16.73
CA THR A 24 0.21 7.55 -15.72
C THR A 24 0.58 7.98 -14.30
N PHE A 25 1.82 8.46 -14.12
CA PHE A 25 2.36 8.87 -12.83
C PHE A 25 1.94 10.31 -12.47
N LEU A 26 2.30 11.32 -13.28
CA LEU A 26 2.06 12.74 -12.99
C LEU A 26 0.81 13.36 -13.65
N GLY A 27 0.14 12.66 -14.56
CA GLY A 27 -0.81 13.29 -15.47
C GLY A 27 -0.12 14.12 -16.56
N PHE A 28 -0.90 14.68 -17.48
CA PHE A 28 -0.38 15.50 -18.58
C PHE A 28 0.04 16.90 -18.13
N GLU A 29 -0.70 17.49 -17.20
CA GLU A 29 -0.49 18.86 -16.72
C GLU A 29 0.26 18.90 -15.37
N ALA A 30 0.82 17.77 -14.91
CA ALA A 30 1.44 17.63 -13.59
C ALA A 30 0.53 18.06 -12.41
N ASN A 31 -0.79 17.96 -12.60
CA ASN A 31 -1.80 18.32 -11.60
C ASN A 31 -2.10 17.20 -10.60
N LYS A 32 -1.56 16.00 -10.84
CA LYS A 32 -1.66 14.86 -9.93
C LYS A 32 -0.47 14.88 -8.96
N VAL A 33 -0.74 14.62 -7.69
CA VAL A 33 0.29 14.35 -6.67
C VAL A 33 0.33 12.85 -6.42
N PRO A 34 1.25 12.09 -7.04
CA PRO A 34 1.38 10.67 -6.80
C PRO A 34 2.26 10.37 -5.59
N ASP A 35 2.02 9.22 -4.98
CA ASP A 35 2.92 8.60 -3.99
C ASP A 35 3.88 7.62 -4.68
N ILE A 36 5.01 7.33 -4.04
CA ILE A 36 5.99 6.34 -4.50
C ILE A 36 5.93 5.11 -3.60
N ASP A 37 5.48 4.00 -4.17
CA ASP A 37 5.38 2.73 -3.48
C ASP A 37 6.64 1.88 -3.65
N LEU A 38 7.24 1.47 -2.54
CA LEU A 38 8.40 0.58 -2.51
C LEU A 38 8.07 -0.68 -1.70
N ASN A 39 8.43 -1.84 -2.23
CA ASN A 39 8.25 -3.12 -1.55
C ASN A 39 9.53 -3.50 -0.79
N PHE A 40 9.45 -3.47 0.54
CA PHE A 40 10.49 -4.00 1.43
C PHE A 40 9.99 -5.26 2.15
N SER A 41 10.91 -6.15 2.51
CA SER A 41 10.58 -7.29 3.38
C SER A 41 10.06 -6.78 4.73
N GLY A 42 9.17 -7.56 5.37
CA GLY A 42 8.57 -7.16 6.65
C GLY A 42 9.60 -6.88 7.75
N GLU A 43 10.71 -7.63 7.75
CA GLU A 43 11.84 -7.43 8.67
C GLU A 43 12.59 -6.12 8.42
N TYR A 44 12.62 -5.65 7.16
CA TYR A 44 13.38 -4.48 6.76
C TYR A 44 12.56 -3.18 6.74
N GLN A 45 11.23 -3.27 6.68
CA GLN A 45 10.33 -2.11 6.72
C GLN A 45 10.58 -1.17 7.92
N PRO A 46 10.76 -1.65 9.17
CA PRO A 46 11.04 -0.77 10.30
C PRO A 46 12.37 0.00 10.15
N ILE A 47 13.37 -0.64 9.54
CA ILE A 47 14.70 -0.05 9.32
C ILE A 47 14.57 1.12 8.33
N ILE A 48 13.90 0.91 7.20
CA ILE A 48 13.69 1.97 6.21
C ILE A 48 12.84 3.11 6.75
N HIS A 49 11.80 2.82 7.55
CA HIS A 49 11.02 3.88 8.20
C HIS A 49 11.88 4.75 9.13
N ASN A 50 12.86 4.18 9.84
CA ASN A 50 13.76 4.95 10.68
C ASN A 50 14.78 5.73 9.85
N LEU A 51 15.28 5.17 8.75
CA LEU A 51 16.16 5.88 7.83
C LEU A 51 15.50 7.14 7.27
N VAL A 52 14.21 7.09 6.91
CA VAL A 52 13.48 8.28 6.45
C VAL A 52 13.46 9.37 7.52
N LYS A 53 13.29 9.01 8.79
CA LYS A 53 13.37 9.98 9.91
C LYS A 53 14.77 10.56 10.08
N GLU A 54 15.82 9.75 9.92
CA GLU A 54 17.20 10.25 9.98
C GLU A 54 17.50 11.22 8.83
N LEU A 55 17.00 10.95 7.63
CA LEU A 55 17.23 11.77 6.44
C LEU A 55 16.49 13.11 6.47
N PHE A 56 15.24 13.12 6.94
CA PHE A 56 14.37 14.31 6.89
C PHE A 56 14.15 14.97 8.25
N GLY A 57 14.60 14.35 9.35
CA GLY A 57 14.37 14.80 10.72
C GLY A 57 13.16 14.13 11.37
N GLU A 58 13.29 13.81 12.66
CA GLU A 58 12.23 13.11 13.42
C GLU A 58 10.91 13.92 13.48
N ASP A 59 11.00 15.25 13.57
CA ASP A 59 9.85 16.15 13.63
C ASP A 59 9.22 16.46 12.27
N HIS A 60 9.75 15.89 11.19
CA HIS A 60 9.26 16.09 9.82
C HIS A 60 8.78 14.78 9.16
N SER A 61 8.87 13.65 9.88
CA SER A 61 8.56 12.32 9.33
C SER A 61 7.65 11.53 10.26
N PHE A 62 6.39 11.37 9.85
CA PHE A 62 5.34 10.74 10.66
C PHE A 62 4.75 9.52 9.96
N ARG A 63 4.36 8.51 10.75
CA ARG A 63 3.55 7.41 10.24
C ARG A 63 2.11 7.89 10.09
N ALA A 64 1.51 7.63 8.94
CA ALA A 64 0.08 7.87 8.73
C ALA A 64 -0.73 7.05 9.75
N GLY A 65 -1.54 7.72 10.55
CA GLY A 65 -2.44 7.09 11.51
C GLY A 65 -3.69 6.52 10.84
N THR A 66 -4.32 5.54 11.48
CA THR A 66 -5.61 4.98 11.04
C THR A 66 -6.65 5.08 12.15
N ILE A 67 -7.91 5.31 11.76
CA ILE A 67 -9.05 5.34 12.69
C ILE A 67 -9.91 4.11 12.43
N SER A 68 -9.93 3.17 13.37
CA SER A 68 -10.78 1.98 13.30
C SER A 68 -12.24 2.35 13.56
N LYS A 69 -13.11 2.04 12.60
CA LYS A 69 -14.57 2.17 12.73
C LYS A 69 -15.20 0.81 12.99
N ILE A 70 -16.42 0.81 13.51
CA ILE A 70 -17.22 -0.42 13.61
C ILE A 70 -17.67 -0.80 12.20
N ALA A 71 -17.07 -1.86 11.66
CA ALA A 71 -17.51 -2.44 10.39
C ALA A 71 -18.81 -3.23 10.59
N LEU A 72 -19.57 -3.42 9.51
CA LEU A 72 -20.88 -4.06 9.53
C LEU A 72 -20.87 -5.43 10.25
N LYS A 73 -19.89 -6.28 9.97
CA LYS A 73 -19.74 -7.59 10.61
C LYS A 73 -19.57 -7.48 12.13
N THR A 74 -18.79 -6.50 12.58
CA THR A 74 -18.58 -6.21 14.00
C THR A 74 -19.85 -5.68 14.64
N ALA A 75 -20.59 -4.81 13.95
CA ALA A 75 -21.87 -4.29 14.43
C ALA A 75 -22.90 -5.41 14.64
N PHE A 76 -23.06 -6.30 13.65
CA PHE A 76 -23.93 -7.47 13.80
C PHE A 76 -23.50 -8.35 14.97
N GLY A 77 -22.21 -8.65 15.10
CA GLY A 77 -21.70 -9.42 16.22
C GLY A 77 -22.01 -8.79 17.58
N PHE A 78 -21.97 -7.44 17.69
CA PHE A 78 -22.39 -6.75 18.91
C PHE A 78 -23.89 -6.90 19.19
N CYS A 79 -24.73 -6.73 18.16
CA CYS A 79 -26.18 -6.90 18.29
C CYS A 79 -26.57 -8.33 18.68
N GLU A 80 -26.04 -9.34 18.00
CA GLU A 80 -26.31 -10.75 18.30
C GLU A 80 -25.84 -11.11 19.71
N LYS A 81 -24.63 -10.72 20.07
CA LYS A 81 -24.10 -10.96 21.42
C LYS A 81 -25.01 -10.35 22.49
N TYR A 82 -25.46 -9.12 22.28
CA TYR A 82 -26.40 -8.46 23.20
C TYR A 82 -27.74 -9.20 23.29
N MET A 83 -28.29 -9.64 22.16
CA MET A 83 -29.53 -10.42 22.14
C MET A 83 -29.38 -11.75 22.90
N HIS A 84 -28.26 -12.44 22.73
CA HIS A 84 -28.00 -13.73 23.37
C HIS A 84 -27.68 -13.64 24.85
N GLU A 85 -26.93 -12.62 25.29
CA GLU A 85 -26.46 -12.53 26.68
C GLU A 85 -27.43 -11.76 27.58
N VAL A 86 -28.04 -10.69 27.05
CA VAL A 86 -28.84 -9.75 27.84
C VAL A 86 -30.34 -9.97 27.63
N ARG A 87 -30.77 -10.23 26.39
CA ARG A 87 -32.20 -10.44 26.06
C ARG A 87 -32.60 -11.91 25.95
N SER A 88 -31.80 -12.83 26.48
CA SER A 88 -32.01 -14.29 26.37
C SER A 88 -33.37 -14.78 26.87
N SER A 89 -33.99 -14.05 27.78
CA SER A 89 -35.26 -14.39 28.44
C SER A 89 -36.44 -13.51 27.98
N GLU A 90 -36.22 -12.57 27.05
CA GLU A 90 -37.29 -11.80 26.45
C GLU A 90 -37.86 -12.56 25.25
N ILE A 91 -39.16 -12.83 25.26
CA ILE A 91 -39.89 -13.35 24.10
C ILE A 91 -40.10 -12.15 23.16
N PRO A 92 -39.52 -12.13 21.95
CA PRO A 92 -39.81 -11.08 20.99
C PRO A 92 -41.22 -11.34 20.44
N TRP A 93 -42.18 -10.55 20.93
CA TRP A 93 -43.62 -10.52 20.60
C TRP A 93 -44.33 -11.88 20.49
#